data_AF-A0A292SUE5-F1
#
_entry.id   AF-A0A292SUE5-F1
#
_cell.length_a   1.000
_cell.length_b   1.000
_cell.length_c   1.000
_cell.angle_alpha   90.00
_cell.angle_beta   90.00
_cell.angle_gamma   90.00
#
_symmetry.space_group_name_H-M   'P 1'
#
loop_
_entity.id
_entity.type
_entity.pdbx_description
1 polymer ?
#
loop_
_entity_poly.entity_id
_entity_poly.type
_entity_poly.pdbx_seq_one_letter_code
_entity_poly.pdbx_strand_id
1 'polypeptide(L)'
;MKIVIPTSPDFNYEECKKLFYDNQKLLEDFSDFDDVIKQTFFYSFFVNGVHIGCIYYYEFDGKLYVNAVAYRKTHLINMECFKKSLTWWNCDIYARTHHKTAIYTILKCGFKKVGKHLYKYER
;
A
#
# COMPACT_ATOMS: atom_id res chain seq x y z
N MET A 1 4.33 -12.33 10.90
CA MET A 1 4.44 -11.25 9.88
C MET A 1 5.54 -10.30 10.31
N LYS A 2 6.55 -10.10 9.47
CA LYS A 2 7.64 -9.13 9.62
C LYS A 2 7.35 -7.92 8.73
N ILE A 3 7.60 -6.72 9.23
CA ILE A 3 7.40 -5.45 8.51
C ILE A 3 8.75 -4.76 8.47
N VAL A 4 9.17 -4.30 7.29
CA VAL A 4 10.48 -3.70 7.07
C VAL A 4 10.31 -2.35 6.40
N ILE A 5 10.98 -1.34 6.94
CA ILE A 5 11.00 0.05 6.42
C ILE A 5 12.33 0.32 5.70
N PRO A 6 12.42 1.34 4.83
CA PRO A 6 13.60 1.61 4.01
C PRO A 6 14.91 1.80 4.77
N THR A 7 14.86 2.30 6.00
CA THR A 7 16.05 2.52 6.85
C THR A 7 16.54 1.26 7.57
N SER A 8 15.82 0.15 7.45
CA SER A 8 16.20 -1.12 8.06
C SER A 8 17.36 -1.78 7.31
N PRO A 9 18.33 -2.41 8.00
CA PRO A 9 19.36 -3.23 7.35
C PRO A 9 18.77 -4.45 6.61
N ASP A 10 17.56 -4.87 6.99
CA ASP A 10 16.85 -5.99 6.36
C ASP A 10 16.02 -5.57 5.12
N PHE A 11 16.10 -4.30 4.71
CA PHE A 11 15.29 -3.78 3.61
C PHE A 11 15.78 -4.31 2.26
N ASN A 12 14.96 -5.12 1.61
CA ASN A 12 15.26 -5.65 0.28
C ASN A 12 14.85 -4.65 -0.81
N TYR A 13 15.72 -3.67 -1.08
CA TYR A 13 15.50 -2.61 -2.06
C TYR A 13 15.16 -3.15 -3.46
N GLU A 14 15.96 -4.09 -3.96
CA GLU A 14 15.80 -4.63 -5.33
C GLU A 14 14.47 -5.37 -5.51
N GLU A 15 14.06 -6.16 -4.51
CA GLU A 15 12.79 -6.89 -4.57
C GLU A 15 11.58 -5.93 -4.51
N CYS A 16 11.65 -4.90 -3.67
CA CYS A 16 10.60 -3.88 -3.59
C CYS A 16 10.52 -3.04 -4.88
N LYS A 17 11.67 -2.64 -5.42
CA LYS A 17 11.78 -1.87 -6.67
C LYS A 17 11.20 -2.64 -7.85
N LYS A 18 11.57 -3.92 -7.97
CA LYS A 18 11.03 -4.80 -9.02
C LYS A 18 9.52 -4.91 -8.92
N LEU A 19 8.99 -5.21 -7.72
CA LEU A 19 7.54 -5.34 -7.51
C LEU A 19 6.81 -4.02 -7.83
N PHE A 20 7.40 -2.88 -7.47
CA PHE A 20 6.84 -1.56 -7.76
C PHE A 20 6.70 -1.34 -9.27
N TYR A 21 7.78 -1.49 -10.05
CA TYR A 21 7.71 -1.27 -11.50
C TYR A 21 6.85 -2.29 -12.24
N ASP A 22 6.85 -3.56 -11.80
CA ASP A 22 5.96 -4.59 -12.35
C ASP A 22 4.47 -4.21 -12.22
N ASN A 23 4.13 -3.36 -11.24
CA ASN A 23 2.77 -2.90 -10.95
C ASN A 23 2.56 -1.40 -11.17
N GLN A 24 3.56 -0.64 -11.66
CA GLN A 24 3.48 0.82 -11.76
C GLN A 24 2.34 1.28 -12.67
N LYS A 25 2.06 0.54 -13.75
CA LYS A 25 0.91 0.81 -14.64
C LYS A 25 -0.46 0.71 -13.95
N LEU A 26 -0.52 0.10 -12.77
CA LEU A 26 -1.72 -0.04 -11.95
C LEU A 26 -1.80 1.02 -10.83
N LEU A 27 -0.73 1.79 -10.65
CA LEU A 27 -0.70 2.91 -9.72
C LEU A 27 -1.11 4.17 -10.50
N GLU A 28 -1.91 5.02 -9.86
CA GLU A 28 -2.24 6.35 -10.38
C GLU A 28 -1.11 7.38 -10.09
N ASP A 29 0.05 6.89 -9.66
CA ASP A 29 1.22 7.64 -9.21
C ASP A 29 2.38 7.43 -10.20
N PHE A 30 2.90 8.53 -10.75
CA PHE A 30 3.99 8.54 -11.73
C PHE A 30 5.36 8.78 -11.09
N SER A 31 5.45 8.70 -9.76
CA SER A 31 6.68 8.90 -9.02
C SER A 31 7.67 7.76 -9.26
N ASP A 32 8.96 8.09 -9.21
CA ASP A 32 10.01 7.07 -9.23
C ASP A 32 10.05 6.30 -7.90
N PHE A 33 10.53 5.06 -7.92
CA PHE A 33 10.57 4.22 -6.72
C PHE A 33 11.40 4.87 -5.60
N ASP A 34 12.52 5.52 -5.95
CA ASP A 34 13.37 6.21 -4.99
C ASP A 34 12.68 7.38 -4.31
N ASP A 35 11.82 8.10 -5.05
CA ASP A 35 11.03 9.18 -4.48
C ASP A 35 9.94 8.63 -3.55
N VAL A 36 9.27 7.54 -3.96
CA VAL A 36 8.26 6.88 -3.13
C VAL A 36 8.85 6.46 -1.79
N ILE A 37 9.99 5.76 -1.75
CA ILE A 37 10.54 5.29 -0.46
C ILE A 37 11.08 6.42 0.42
N LYS A 38 11.43 7.58 -0.15
CA LYS A 38 11.94 8.74 0.60
C LYS A 38 10.85 9.67 1.10
N GLN A 39 9.76 9.81 0.34
CA GLN A 39 8.72 10.81 0.58
C GLN A 39 7.46 10.21 1.21
N THR A 40 7.39 8.89 1.35
CA THR A 40 6.22 8.20 1.89
C THR A 40 6.58 7.35 3.10
N PHE A 41 5.57 7.03 3.90
CA PHE A 41 5.69 6.01 4.94
C PHE A 41 5.60 4.64 4.29
N PHE A 42 6.75 4.13 3.84
CA PHE A 42 6.85 2.89 3.08
C PHE A 42 7.05 1.66 3.98
N TYR A 43 6.28 0.60 3.74
CA TYR A 43 6.31 -0.63 4.50
C TYR A 43 6.33 -1.85 3.57
N SER A 44 7.37 -2.67 3.68
CA SER A 44 7.46 -3.98 3.02
C SER A 44 7.05 -5.10 3.98
N PHE A 45 6.18 -6.01 3.53
CA PHE A 45 5.58 -7.05 4.34
C PHE A 45 6.10 -8.44 4.00
N PHE A 46 6.53 -9.18 5.02
CA PHE A 46 6.98 -10.56 4.91
C PHE A 46 6.14 -11.48 5.80
N VAL A 47 5.74 -12.63 5.27
CA VAL A 47 5.00 -13.66 6.02
C VAL A 47 5.69 -15.00 5.77
N ASN A 48 6.09 -15.67 6.86
CA ASN A 48 6.87 -16.91 6.81
C ASN A 48 8.13 -16.82 5.93
N GLY A 49 8.82 -15.68 5.97
CA GLY A 49 10.02 -15.40 5.17
C GLY A 49 9.75 -15.01 3.71
N VAL A 50 8.49 -15.01 3.26
CA VAL A 50 8.12 -14.66 1.88
C VAL A 50 7.66 -13.21 1.81
N HIS A 51 8.20 -12.44 0.86
CA HIS A 51 7.75 -11.08 0.57
C HIS A 51 6.33 -11.11 -0.03
N ILE A 52 5.39 -10.43 0.62
CA ILE A 52 3.98 -10.40 0.22
C ILE A 52 3.69 -9.20 -0.67
N GLY A 53 4.25 -8.04 -0.31
CA GLY A 53 4.03 -6.79 -0.99
C GLY A 53 4.44 -5.59 -0.17
N CYS A 54 4.21 -4.42 -0.75
CA CYS A 54 4.53 -3.13 -0.17
C CYS A 54 3.26 -2.30 -0.04
N ILE A 55 3.14 -1.59 1.08
CA ILE A 55 2.09 -0.60 1.33
C ILE A 55 2.80 0.70 1.70
N TYR A 56 2.36 1.80 1.13
CA TYR A 56 2.90 3.10 1.48
C TYR A 56 1.81 4.16 1.64
N TYR A 57 2.04 5.04 2.61
CA TYR A 57 1.15 6.15 2.92
C TYR A 57 1.81 7.48 2.62
N TYR A 58 1.05 8.41 2.08
CA TYR A 58 1.56 9.72 1.69
C TYR A 58 0.53 10.80 1.99
N GLU A 59 1.01 11.98 2.36
CA GLU A 59 0.14 13.13 2.59
C GLU A 59 -0.06 13.90 1.29
N PHE A 60 -1.31 14.27 1.02
CA PHE A 60 -1.66 15.14 -0.10
C PHE A 60 -2.87 15.98 0.29
N ASP A 61 -2.77 17.30 0.16
CA ASP A 61 -3.86 18.24 0.48
C ASP A 61 -4.42 18.03 1.91
N GLY A 62 -3.52 17.88 2.89
CA GLY A 62 -3.86 17.67 4.30
C GLY A 62 -4.54 16.33 4.63
N LYS A 63 -4.54 15.37 3.71
CA LYS A 63 -5.15 14.04 3.87
C LYS A 63 -4.12 12.95 3.69
N LEU A 64 -4.28 11.86 4.45
CA LEU A 64 -3.44 10.68 4.34
C LEU A 64 -4.01 9.73 3.28
N TYR A 65 -3.22 9.45 2.25
CA TYR A 65 -3.54 8.50 1.20
C TYR A 65 -2.75 7.21 1.37
N VAL A 66 -3.28 6.11 0.80
CA VAL A 66 -2.60 4.81 0.78
C VAL A 66 -2.59 4.19 -0.59
N ASN A 67 -1.44 3.62 -0.95
CA ASN A 67 -1.24 2.76 -2.11
C ASN A 67 -0.62 1.44 -1.67
N ALA A 68 -0.83 0.39 -2.47
CA ALA A 68 -0.30 -0.93 -2.21
C ALA A 68 0.01 -1.68 -3.51
N VAL A 69 1.12 -2.42 -3.51
CA VAL A 69 1.50 -3.37 -4.56
C VAL A 69 1.79 -4.72 -3.90
N ALA A 70 1.31 -5.81 -4.49
CA ALA A 70 1.48 -7.14 -3.93
C ALA A 70 1.63 -8.18 -5.02
N TYR A 71 2.30 -9.30 -4.70
CA TYR A 71 2.41 -10.41 -5.63
C TYR A 71 1.04 -11.03 -5.95
N ARG A 72 0.94 -11.65 -7.12
CA ARG A 72 -0.27 -12.40 -7.49
C ARG A 72 -0.49 -13.57 -6.52
N LYS A 73 -1.75 -13.98 -6.39
CA LYS A 73 -2.20 -15.09 -5.53
C LYS A 73 -2.01 -14.89 -4.02
N THR A 74 -1.48 -13.76 -3.55
CA THR A 74 -1.36 -13.43 -2.12
C THR A 74 -2.53 -12.63 -1.55
N HIS A 75 -3.70 -12.62 -2.23
CA HIS A 75 -4.83 -11.73 -1.91
C HIS A 75 -5.30 -11.76 -0.45
N LEU A 76 -5.47 -12.94 0.16
CA LEU A 76 -5.92 -13.05 1.56
C LEU A 76 -4.89 -12.48 2.54
N ILE A 77 -3.63 -12.88 2.39
CA ILE A 77 -2.55 -12.41 3.27
C ILE A 77 -2.25 -10.92 3.05
N ASN A 78 -2.39 -10.43 1.81
CA ASN A 78 -2.29 -9.01 1.52
C ASN A 78 -3.40 -8.20 2.19
N MET A 79 -4.63 -8.73 2.25
CA MET A 79 -5.71 -8.08 3.02
C MET A 79 -5.42 -8.03 4.51
N GLU A 80 -4.78 -9.06 5.08
CA GLU A 80 -4.34 -9.05 6.49
C GLU A 80 -3.24 -8.01 6.72
N CYS A 81 -2.22 -7.97 5.86
CA CYS A 81 -1.18 -6.93 5.89
C CYS A 81 -1.80 -5.53 5.81
N PHE A 82 -2.72 -5.33 4.88
CA PHE A 82 -3.39 -4.05 4.67
C PHE A 82 -4.23 -3.64 5.87
N LYS A 83 -5.11 -4.51 6.38
CA LYS A 83 -5.87 -4.23 7.60
C LYS A 83 -4.98 -3.89 8.78
N LYS A 84 -3.86 -4.61 8.96
CA LYS A 84 -2.88 -4.30 10.00
C LYS A 84 -2.29 -2.91 9.83
N SER A 85 -1.94 -2.52 8.61
CA SER A 85 -1.35 -1.20 8.35
C SER A 85 -2.30 -0.03 8.63
N LEU A 86 -3.62 -0.22 8.45
CA LEU A 86 -4.63 0.81 8.74
C LEU A 86 -4.69 1.16 10.23
N THR A 87 -4.31 0.24 11.14
CA THR A 87 -4.40 0.50 12.58
C THR A 87 -3.30 1.43 13.10
N TRP A 88 -2.27 1.72 12.30
CA TRP A 88 -1.14 2.57 12.70
C TRP A 88 -1.46 4.06 12.71
N TRP A 89 -2.54 4.45 12.04
CA TRP A 89 -2.92 5.84 11.84
C TRP A 89 -4.09 6.18 12.75
N ASN A 90 -4.14 7.43 13.22
CA ASN A 90 -5.24 7.95 14.05
C ASN A 90 -6.07 9.01 13.30
N CYS A 91 -6.12 8.89 11.98
CA CYS A 91 -6.83 9.80 11.09
C CYS A 91 -7.54 9.00 9.99
N ASP A 92 -8.43 9.68 9.27
CA ASP A 92 -9.06 9.12 8.08
C ASP A 92 -8.03 8.81 7.00
N ILE A 93 -8.18 7.64 6.36
CA ILE A 93 -7.26 7.17 5.31
C ILE A 93 -8.01 7.14 3.98
N TYR A 94 -7.40 7.69 2.94
CA TYR A 94 -7.97 7.76 1.61
C TYR A 94 -7.26 6.83 0.63
N ALA A 95 -7.99 6.31 -0.35
CA ALA A 95 -7.42 5.54 -1.45
C ALA A 95 -8.02 5.99 -2.78
N ARG A 96 -7.19 6.10 -3.82
CA ARG A 96 -7.62 6.43 -5.18
C ARG A 96 -7.34 5.25 -6.11
N THR A 97 -8.37 4.75 -6.78
CA THR A 97 -8.20 3.69 -7.78
C THR A 97 -9.43 3.52 -8.68
N HIS A 98 -9.16 3.20 -9.94
CA HIS A 98 -10.16 2.72 -10.90
C HIS A 98 -10.06 1.20 -11.16
N HIS A 99 -9.05 0.51 -10.60
CA HIS A 99 -8.83 -0.92 -10.82
C HIS A 99 -9.78 -1.78 -9.98
N LYS A 100 -10.61 -2.60 -10.65
CA LYS A 100 -11.64 -3.43 -10.00
C LYS A 100 -11.10 -4.32 -8.87
N THR A 101 -9.90 -4.88 -9.03
CA THR A 101 -9.27 -5.73 -8.01
C THR A 101 -8.86 -4.94 -6.77
N ALA A 102 -8.28 -3.75 -6.94
CA ALA A 102 -7.95 -2.86 -5.84
C ALA A 102 -9.22 -2.36 -5.13
N ILE A 103 -10.26 -1.99 -5.89
CA ILE A 103 -11.57 -1.59 -5.35
C ILE A 103 -12.15 -2.70 -4.47
N TYR A 104 -12.14 -3.95 -4.93
CA TYR A 104 -12.62 -5.08 -4.15
C TYR A 104 -11.89 -5.21 -2.80
N THR A 105 -10.55 -5.16 -2.83
CA THR A 105 -9.71 -5.24 -1.63
C THR A 105 -10.00 -4.11 -0.65
N ILE A 106 -10.05 -2.87 -1.14
CA ILE A 106 -10.29 -1.66 -0.35
C ILE A 106 -11.65 -1.73 0.35
N LEU A 107 -12.71 -2.08 -0.38
CA LEU A 107 -14.06 -2.24 0.19
C LEU A 107 -14.10 -3.37 1.24
N LYS A 108 -13.43 -4.50 1.00
CA LYS A 108 -13.33 -5.60 1.97
C LYS A 108 -12.52 -5.26 3.22
N CYS A 109 -11.72 -4.20 3.16
CA CYS A 109 -10.93 -3.71 4.29
C CYS A 109 -11.62 -2.55 5.04
N GLY A 110 -12.88 -2.25 4.72
CA GLY A 110 -13.72 -1.32 5.49
C GLY A 110 -13.78 0.09 4.93
N PHE A 111 -13.17 0.36 3.77
CA PHE A 111 -13.31 1.64 3.11
C PHE A 111 -14.72 1.78 2.51
N LYS A 112 -15.23 3.01 2.50
CA LYS A 112 -16.46 3.42 1.83
C LYS A 112 -16.14 4.27 0.62
N LYS A 113 -16.92 4.16 -0.45
CA LYS A 113 -16.78 5.03 -1.63
C LYS A 113 -17.35 6.41 -1.30
N VAL A 114 -16.55 7.46 -1.48
CA VAL A 114 -16.92 8.85 -1.19
C VAL A 114 -16.83 9.77 -2.41
N GLY A 115 -16.36 9.26 -3.55
CA GLY A 115 -16.31 10.01 -4.80
C GLY A 115 -16.00 9.13 -6.00
N LYS A 116 -15.78 9.76 -7.16
CA LYS A 116 -15.32 9.06 -8.36
C LYS A 116 -13.89 8.54 -8.11
N HIS A 117 -13.74 7.21 -8.12
CA HIS A 117 -12.47 6.52 -7.82
C HIS A 117 -11.85 6.85 -6.45
N LEU A 118 -12.62 7.44 -5.53
CA LEU A 118 -12.15 7.86 -4.22
C LEU A 118 -12.87 7.10 -3.11
N TYR A 119 -12.07 6.55 -2.20
CA TYR A 119 -12.50 5.72 -1.09
C TYR A 119 -11.90 6.24 0.22
N LYS A 120 -12.64 6.07 1.32
CA LYS A 120 -12.27 6.56 2.65
C LYS A 120 -12.46 5.46 3.71
N TYR A 121 -11.45 5.23 4.52
CA TYR A 121 -11.52 4.47 5.76
C TYR A 121 -11.66 5.46 6.92
N GLU A 122 -12.75 5.32 7.66
CA GLU A 122 -13.05 6.18 8.82
C GLU A 122 -12.45 5.55 10.08
N ARG A 123 -11.69 6.35 10.82
CA ARG A 123 -10.98 5.92 12.03
C ARG A 123 -11.76 6.27 13.30
#